data_AF-A0A7C2LAE3-F1
#
_entry.id   AF-A0A7C2LAE3-F1
#
_cell.length_a   1.000
_cell.length_b   1.000
_cell.length_c   1.000
_cell.angle_alpha   90.00
_cell.angle_beta   90.00
_cell.angle_gamma   90.00
#
_symmetry.space_group_name_H-M   'P 1'
#
loop_
_entity.id
_entity.type
_entity.pdbx_description
1 polymer ?
#
loop_
_entity_poly.entity_id
_entity_poly.type
_entity_poly.pdbx_seq_one_letter_code
_entity_poly.pdbx_strand_id
1 'polypeptide(L)'
;RPEYKGSSGQTFDFAHIIALFMSLLAFLLSYDPICGERQEGTLQLCLANTLSRHKLMIGEYLGCLLSLSVPLLLASIITLVMLQFMVGFTLTGENALRVGLIFLSALLSLSALIWLGLCCSALSRETTTAFIFAFGAWVLLVAVYPNLTLWIAQWQRPVPVTREALSSEGVFGLALSDRQELPHETEKMLAQAREQALNAKLAQGQLNDSLKLLSPVSSFLALAQILARTDVTAQRDFIVQARQLDQRFRQWQEEKLRQYPERESYYKPSWGPLDTDGLPAPQFAPIPLVISLHRALPYWGSLVVFNLIFCSLAFALLARYDVRFN
;
A
#
# COMPACT_ATOMS: atom_id res chain seq x y z
N ARG A 1 3.81 -1.31 -28.04
CA ARG A 1 2.66 -0.40 -27.90
C ARG A 1 1.47 -1.19 -27.39
N PRO A 2 1.12 -1.15 -26.09
CA PRO A 2 -0.19 -1.53 -25.62
C PRO A 2 -1.09 -0.29 -25.60
N GLU A 3 -2.29 -0.46 -26.17
CA GLU A 3 -3.33 0.55 -26.26
C GLU A 3 -3.86 0.90 -24.87
N TYR A 4 -3.60 2.13 -24.41
CA TYR A 4 -4.27 2.72 -23.27
C TYR A 4 -5.70 3.09 -23.70
N LYS A 5 -6.58 2.09 -23.73
CA LYS A 5 -8.01 2.33 -23.71
C LYS A 5 -8.32 2.92 -22.33
N GLY A 6 -8.76 4.17 -22.30
CA GLY A 6 -9.21 4.84 -21.09
C GLY A 6 -10.35 4.05 -20.45
N SER A 7 -10.02 3.16 -19.51
CA SER A 7 -10.95 2.80 -18.47
C SER A 7 -10.60 3.65 -17.26
N SER A 8 -11.51 4.55 -16.92
CA SER A 8 -11.73 5.01 -15.55
C SER A 8 -12.22 3.85 -14.68
N GLY A 9 -11.65 2.65 -14.84
CA GLY A 9 -11.83 1.54 -13.93
C GLY A 9 -10.75 1.70 -12.87
N GLN A 10 -11.15 1.99 -11.63
CA GLN A 10 -10.29 1.73 -10.50
C GLN A 10 -9.79 0.29 -10.65
N THR A 11 -8.51 0.12 -11.02
CA THR A 11 -7.90 -1.20 -11.05
C THR A 11 -7.77 -1.57 -9.60
N PHE A 12 -8.71 -2.37 -9.09
CA PHE A 12 -8.70 -2.76 -7.69
C PHE A 12 -7.43 -3.56 -7.43
N ASP A 13 -6.52 -2.96 -6.68
CA ASP A 13 -5.32 -3.62 -6.23
C ASP A 13 -5.74 -4.80 -5.33
N PHE A 14 -5.24 -5.98 -5.67
CA PHE A 14 -5.56 -7.22 -4.98
C PHE A 14 -5.26 -7.13 -3.47
N ALA A 15 -4.21 -6.39 -3.08
CA ALA A 15 -3.88 -6.14 -1.68
C ALA A 15 -4.97 -5.33 -0.96
N HIS A 16 -5.60 -4.37 -1.65
CA HIS A 16 -6.71 -3.59 -1.10
C HIS A 16 -7.96 -4.45 -0.93
N ILE A 17 -8.27 -5.33 -1.89
CA ILE A 17 -9.41 -6.26 -1.79
C ILE A 17 -9.24 -7.19 -0.60
N ILE A 18 -8.06 -7.82 -0.47
CA ILE A 18 -7.77 -8.69 0.68
C ILE A 18 -7.85 -7.90 1.99
N ALA A 19 -7.24 -6.72 2.06
CA ALA A 19 -7.29 -5.90 3.26
C ALA A 19 -8.73 -5.57 3.67
N LEU A 20 -9.57 -5.17 2.72
CA LEU A 20 -10.98 -4.88 2.94
C LEU A 20 -11.72 -6.13 3.45
N PHE A 21 -11.60 -7.26 2.74
CA PHE A 21 -12.29 -8.50 3.09
C PHE A 21 -11.85 -9.06 4.44
N MET A 22 -10.54 -9.11 4.70
CA MET A 22 -9.98 -9.60 5.96
C MET A 22 -10.31 -8.68 7.13
N SER A 23 -10.35 -7.35 6.91
CA SER A 23 -10.77 -6.40 7.94
C SER A 23 -12.25 -6.57 8.31
N LEU A 24 -13.10 -6.89 7.34
CA LEU A 24 -14.52 -7.15 7.56
C LEU A 24 -14.70 -8.45 8.35
N LEU A 25 -13.99 -9.53 7.99
CA LEU A 25 -13.98 -10.77 8.76
C LEU A 25 -13.45 -10.56 10.18
N ALA A 26 -12.40 -9.77 10.36
CA ALA A 26 -11.86 -9.43 11.67
C ALA A 26 -12.90 -8.73 12.54
N PHE A 27 -13.62 -7.78 11.96
CA PHE A 27 -14.73 -7.12 12.62
C PHE A 27 -15.86 -8.11 12.98
N LEU A 28 -16.32 -8.92 12.02
CA LEU A 28 -17.44 -9.87 12.20
C LEU A 28 -17.14 -10.96 13.24
N LEU A 29 -15.88 -11.33 13.44
CA LEU A 29 -15.50 -12.30 14.47
C LEU A 29 -15.25 -11.67 15.84
N SER A 30 -15.21 -10.35 15.95
CA SER A 30 -14.78 -9.65 17.17
C SER A 30 -15.90 -8.81 17.82
N TYR A 31 -17.07 -8.68 17.19
CA TYR A 31 -18.14 -7.80 17.69
C TYR A 31 -19.00 -8.44 18.80
N ASP A 32 -19.22 -9.74 18.77
CA ASP A 32 -20.09 -10.48 19.69
C ASP A 32 -19.41 -11.36 20.76
N PRO A 33 -18.09 -11.64 20.81
CA PRO A 33 -17.54 -12.54 21.83
C PRO A 33 -17.89 -12.14 23.27
N ILE A 34 -17.79 -10.85 23.62
CA ILE A 34 -18.04 -10.38 25.00
C ILE A 34 -19.53 -10.08 25.24
N CYS A 35 -20.20 -9.44 24.27
CA CYS A 35 -21.63 -9.14 24.38
C CYS A 35 -22.51 -10.40 24.35
N GLY A 36 -22.18 -11.35 23.48
CA GLY A 36 -22.91 -12.60 23.32
C GLY A 36 -22.84 -13.44 24.59
N GLU A 37 -21.63 -13.67 25.12
CA GLU A 37 -21.46 -14.36 26.39
C GLU A 37 -22.16 -13.67 27.57
N ARG A 38 -22.26 -12.33 27.52
CA ARG A 38 -23.00 -11.55 28.52
C ARG A 38 -24.51 -11.74 28.40
N GLN A 39 -25.05 -11.79 27.19
CA GLN A 39 -26.49 -12.02 26.95
C GLN A 39 -26.90 -13.45 27.29
N GLU A 40 -26.03 -14.42 27.03
CA GLU A 40 -26.26 -15.84 27.33
C GLU A 40 -26.07 -16.18 28.81
N GLY A 41 -25.54 -15.25 29.62
CA GLY A 41 -25.24 -15.47 31.04
C GLY A 41 -23.99 -16.31 31.31
N THR A 42 -23.36 -16.84 30.25
CA THR A 42 -22.12 -17.62 30.30
C THR A 42 -20.98 -16.84 30.95
N LEU A 43 -20.89 -15.53 30.70
CA LEU A 43 -19.87 -14.67 31.30
C LEU A 43 -19.94 -14.65 32.84
N GLN A 44 -21.15 -14.66 33.41
CA GLN A 44 -21.35 -14.65 34.86
C GLN A 44 -20.96 -16.00 35.48
N LEU A 45 -21.24 -17.11 34.79
CA LEU A 45 -20.83 -18.46 35.21
C LEU A 45 -19.30 -18.63 35.14
N CYS A 46 -18.66 -18.12 34.08
CA CYS A 46 -17.20 -18.16 33.94
C CYS A 46 -16.48 -17.35 35.02
N LEU A 47 -17.02 -16.18 35.40
CA LEU A 47 -16.45 -15.31 36.44
C LEU A 47 -16.78 -15.76 37.88
N ALA A 48 -17.84 -16.55 38.07
CA ALA A 48 -18.10 -17.23 39.33
C ALA A 48 -17.09 -18.37 39.58
N ASN A 49 -16.48 -18.90 38.52
CA ASN A 49 -15.35 -19.80 38.59
C ASN A 49 -14.02 -19.02 38.71
N THR A 50 -12.92 -19.70 39.04
CA THR A 50 -11.58 -19.11 39.26
C THR A 50 -10.91 -18.49 38.02
N LEU A 51 -11.64 -18.31 36.92
CA LEU A 51 -11.12 -17.73 35.69
C LEU A 51 -10.98 -16.21 35.83
N SER A 52 -9.73 -15.77 35.77
CA SER A 52 -9.39 -14.36 35.79
C SER A 52 -9.77 -13.66 34.47
N ARG A 53 -10.41 -12.49 34.57
CA ARG A 53 -10.89 -11.65 33.44
C ARG A 53 -9.88 -11.45 32.30
N HIS A 54 -8.58 -11.36 32.62
CA HIS A 54 -7.53 -11.19 31.63
C HIS A 54 -7.31 -12.42 30.76
N LYS A 55 -7.48 -13.64 31.31
CA LYS A 55 -7.33 -14.88 30.55
C LYS A 55 -8.45 -15.06 29.54
N LEU A 56 -9.68 -14.65 29.90
CA LEU A 56 -10.82 -14.65 28.99
C LEU A 56 -10.56 -13.75 27.78
N MET A 57 -10.20 -12.48 28.02
CA MET A 57 -9.89 -11.53 26.94
C MET A 57 -8.78 -12.00 26.00
N ILE A 58 -7.69 -12.52 26.55
CA ILE A 58 -6.55 -12.98 25.75
C ILE A 58 -6.94 -14.25 24.98
N GLY A 59 -7.76 -15.13 25.57
CA GLY A 59 -8.29 -16.32 24.91
C GLY A 59 -9.13 -15.95 23.68
N GLU A 60 -10.10 -15.05 23.84
CA GLU A 60 -10.94 -14.57 22.74
C GLU A 60 -10.11 -13.90 21.64
N TYR A 61 -9.21 -12.99 22.03
CA TYR A 61 -8.32 -12.33 21.09
C TYR A 61 -7.46 -13.34 20.30
N LEU A 62 -6.84 -14.32 20.97
CA LEU A 62 -6.03 -15.35 20.32
C LEU A 62 -6.87 -16.26 19.43
N GLY A 63 -8.10 -16.60 19.85
CA GLY A 63 -9.04 -17.39 19.05
C GLY A 63 -9.39 -16.68 17.74
N CYS A 64 -9.80 -15.42 17.81
CA CYS A 64 -10.09 -14.60 16.62
C CYS A 64 -8.83 -14.45 15.73
N LEU A 65 -7.67 -14.17 16.33
CA LEU A 65 -6.42 -13.98 15.58
C LEU A 65 -5.99 -15.26 14.85
N LEU A 66 -6.02 -16.41 15.52
CA LEU A 66 -5.67 -17.70 14.92
C LEU A 66 -6.66 -18.08 13.82
N SER A 67 -7.96 -17.88 14.06
CA SER A 67 -9.01 -18.14 13.07
C SER A 67 -8.80 -17.34 11.77
N LEU A 68 -8.37 -16.07 11.88
CA LEU A 68 -8.09 -15.20 10.73
C LEU A 68 -6.72 -15.42 10.11
N SER A 69 -5.75 -15.94 10.86
CA SER A 69 -4.42 -16.23 10.34
C SER A 69 -4.44 -17.30 9.25
N VAL A 70 -5.36 -18.27 9.34
CA VAL A 70 -5.52 -19.36 8.37
C VAL A 70 -5.95 -18.87 6.99
N PRO A 71 -7.10 -18.16 6.82
CA PRO A 71 -7.49 -17.62 5.51
C PRO A 71 -6.49 -16.58 4.99
N LEU A 72 -5.82 -15.82 5.87
CA LEU A 72 -4.77 -14.90 5.46
C LEU A 72 -3.55 -15.64 4.86
N LEU A 73 -3.10 -16.71 5.53
CA LEU A 73 -2.01 -17.56 5.04
C LEU A 73 -2.38 -18.15 3.69
N LEU A 74 -3.57 -18.72 3.57
CA LEU A 74 -4.06 -19.29 2.32
C LEU A 74 -4.08 -18.25 1.19
N ALA A 75 -4.64 -17.06 1.43
CA ALA A 75 -4.66 -15.98 0.46
C ALA A 75 -3.24 -15.54 0.05
N SER A 76 -2.31 -15.44 1.00
CA SER A 76 -0.92 -15.10 0.72
C SER A 76 -0.21 -16.17 -0.14
N ILE A 77 -0.44 -17.46 0.13
CA ILE A 77 0.10 -18.55 -0.68
C ILE A 77 -0.46 -18.48 -2.10
N ILE A 78 -1.77 -18.25 -2.25
CA ILE A 78 -2.41 -18.09 -3.57
C ILE A 78 -1.76 -16.93 -4.34
N THR A 79 -1.52 -15.78 -3.71
CA THR A 79 -0.83 -14.67 -4.39
C THR A 79 0.56 -15.01 -4.86
N LEU A 80 1.33 -15.72 -4.05
CA LEU A 80 2.71 -16.09 -4.40
C LEU A 80 2.73 -17.06 -5.57
N VAL A 81 1.83 -18.04 -5.55
CA VAL A 81 1.65 -18.99 -6.65
C VAL A 81 1.25 -18.25 -7.93
N MET A 82 0.28 -17.35 -7.87
CA MET A 82 -0.12 -16.54 -9.03
C MET A 82 1.04 -15.69 -9.56
N LEU A 83 1.82 -15.06 -8.68
CA LEU A 83 2.96 -14.23 -9.04
C LEU A 83 4.08 -15.05 -9.71
N GLN A 84 4.32 -16.26 -9.23
CA GLN A 84 5.31 -17.17 -9.82
C GLN A 84 4.90 -17.62 -11.22
N PHE A 85 3.63 -17.97 -11.44
CA PHE A 85 3.15 -18.44 -12.75
C PHE A 85 2.95 -17.32 -13.78
N MET A 86 2.43 -16.15 -13.37
CA MET A 86 2.08 -15.07 -14.30
C MET A 86 3.27 -14.16 -14.64
N VAL A 87 4.14 -13.89 -13.66
CA VAL A 87 5.21 -12.89 -13.78
C VAL A 87 6.60 -13.54 -13.79
N GLY A 88 6.69 -14.85 -13.52
CA GLY A 88 7.99 -15.53 -13.40
C GLY A 88 8.76 -15.11 -12.15
N PHE A 89 8.05 -14.71 -11.09
CA PHE A 89 8.68 -14.22 -9.87
C PHE A 89 9.51 -15.31 -9.19
N THR A 90 10.79 -15.02 -8.97
CA THR A 90 11.71 -15.93 -8.29
C THR A 90 11.80 -15.58 -6.80
N LEU A 91 11.68 -16.61 -5.96
CA LEU A 91 11.86 -16.51 -4.52
C LEU A 91 13.35 -16.42 -4.18
N THR A 92 13.96 -15.28 -4.48
CA THR A 92 15.26 -14.91 -3.92
C THR A 92 15.11 -14.67 -2.40
N GLY A 93 16.17 -14.90 -1.61
CA GLY A 93 16.11 -14.72 -0.14
C GLY A 93 15.60 -13.35 0.30
N GLU A 94 15.96 -12.27 -0.40
CA GLU A 94 15.44 -10.92 -0.13
C GLU A 94 13.94 -10.81 -0.39
N ASN A 95 13.47 -11.38 -1.51
CA ASN A 95 12.06 -11.37 -1.90
C ASN A 95 11.21 -12.19 -0.93
N ALA A 96 11.70 -13.34 -0.48
CA ALA A 96 11.04 -14.16 0.53
C ALA A 96 10.89 -13.40 1.86
N LEU A 97 11.92 -12.67 2.28
CA LEU A 97 11.88 -11.85 3.49
C LEU A 97 10.85 -10.71 3.36
N ARG A 98 10.76 -10.04 2.20
CA ARG A 98 9.74 -9.00 1.94
C ARG A 98 8.33 -9.57 2.09
N VAL A 99 8.07 -10.73 1.50
CA VAL A 99 6.77 -11.41 1.58
C VAL A 99 6.41 -11.75 3.03
N GLY A 100 7.36 -12.30 3.80
CA GLY A 100 7.14 -12.59 5.22
C GLY A 100 6.84 -11.33 6.05
N LEU A 101 7.50 -10.21 5.74
CA LEU A 101 7.26 -8.92 6.40
C LEU A 101 5.88 -8.34 6.02
N ILE A 102 5.42 -8.50 4.78
CA ILE A 102 4.07 -8.10 4.37
C ILE A 102 3.02 -8.93 5.14
N PHE A 103 3.23 -10.24 5.25
CA PHE A 103 2.35 -11.12 6.00
C PHE A 103 2.29 -10.75 7.50
N LEU A 104 3.43 -10.48 8.13
CA LEU A 104 3.48 -10.02 9.52
C LEU A 104 2.77 -8.67 9.71
N SER A 105 2.93 -7.75 8.76
CA SER A 105 2.24 -6.45 8.76
C SER A 105 0.72 -6.61 8.66
N ALA A 106 0.26 -7.56 7.84
CA ALA A 106 -1.16 -7.90 7.72
C ALA A 106 -1.70 -8.43 9.05
N LEU A 107 -1.01 -9.38 9.69
CA LEU A 107 -1.39 -9.89 11.01
C LEU A 107 -1.48 -8.78 12.06
N LEU A 108 -0.52 -7.87 12.08
CA LEU A 108 -0.49 -6.76 13.04
C LEU A 108 -1.66 -5.78 12.83
N SER A 109 -2.07 -5.56 11.57
CA SER A 109 -3.24 -4.76 11.24
C SER A 109 -4.56 -5.43 11.62
N LEU A 110 -4.68 -6.75 11.42
CA LEU A 110 -5.84 -7.53 11.86
C LEU A 110 -5.95 -7.53 13.38
N SER A 111 -4.83 -7.71 14.07
CA SER A 111 -4.75 -7.63 15.53
C SER A 111 -5.31 -6.31 16.06
N ALA A 112 -4.96 -5.17 15.44
CA ALA A 112 -5.51 -3.88 15.84
C ALA A 112 -7.03 -3.80 15.65
N LEU A 113 -7.56 -4.36 14.55
CA LEU A 113 -9.00 -4.39 14.29
C LEU A 113 -9.77 -5.32 15.23
N ILE A 114 -9.19 -6.46 15.59
CA ILE A 114 -9.77 -7.39 16.58
C ILE A 114 -9.88 -6.68 17.93
N TRP A 115 -8.81 -6.01 18.39
CA TRP A 115 -8.86 -5.23 19.63
C TRP A 115 -9.91 -4.12 19.59
N LEU A 116 -10.07 -3.46 18.44
CA LEU A 116 -11.12 -2.47 18.25
C LEU A 116 -12.52 -3.10 18.36
N GLY A 117 -12.76 -4.24 17.71
CA GLY A 117 -14.02 -4.98 17.80
C GLY A 117 -14.33 -5.39 19.25
N LEU A 118 -13.34 -5.93 19.96
CA LEU A 118 -13.45 -6.29 21.37
C LEU A 118 -13.72 -5.07 22.27
N CYS A 119 -13.15 -3.89 21.98
CA CYS A 119 -13.50 -2.66 22.69
C CYS A 119 -14.98 -2.30 22.53
N CYS A 120 -15.49 -2.35 21.30
CA CYS A 120 -16.89 -2.04 21.02
C CYS A 120 -17.83 -3.08 21.66
N SER A 121 -17.44 -4.36 21.67
CA SER A 121 -18.14 -5.42 22.36
C SER A 121 -18.14 -5.22 23.88
N ALA A 122 -17.01 -4.85 24.48
CA ALA A 122 -16.94 -4.60 25.92
C ALA A 122 -17.81 -3.40 26.36
N LEU A 123 -17.88 -2.35 25.51
CA LEU A 123 -18.64 -1.12 25.77
C LEU A 123 -20.15 -1.33 25.68
N SER A 124 -20.60 -2.22 24.82
CA SER A 124 -22.02 -2.41 24.50
C SER A 124 -22.67 -3.42 25.44
N ARG A 125 -23.96 -3.24 25.74
CA ARG A 125 -24.74 -4.19 26.56
C ARG A 125 -25.54 -5.17 25.71
N GLU A 126 -25.92 -4.75 24.51
CA GLU A 126 -26.69 -5.55 23.57
C GLU A 126 -25.90 -5.80 22.28
N THR A 127 -26.01 -7.02 21.75
CA THR A 127 -25.35 -7.44 20.50
C THR A 127 -25.70 -6.53 19.32
N THR A 128 -26.95 -6.06 19.22
CA THR A 128 -27.39 -5.10 18.19
C THR A 128 -26.65 -3.76 18.30
N THR A 129 -26.53 -3.21 19.51
CA THR A 129 -25.81 -1.95 19.74
C THR A 129 -24.32 -2.09 19.48
N ALA A 130 -23.73 -3.23 19.87
CA ALA A 130 -22.33 -3.56 19.61
C ALA A 130 -22.04 -3.59 18.11
N PHE A 131 -22.90 -4.27 17.35
CA PHE A 131 -22.80 -4.35 15.91
C PHE A 131 -22.85 -2.96 15.26
N ILE A 132 -23.80 -2.09 15.64
CA ILE A 132 -23.94 -0.75 15.06
C ILE A 132 -22.69 0.11 15.33
N PHE A 133 -22.20 0.15 16.57
CA PHE A 133 -21.02 0.94 16.92
C PHE A 133 -19.75 0.42 16.23
N ALA A 134 -19.54 -0.89 16.27
CA ALA A 134 -18.36 -1.49 15.70
C ALA A 134 -18.38 -1.43 14.16
N PHE A 135 -19.54 -1.60 13.52
CA PHE A 135 -19.70 -1.43 12.07
C PHE A 135 -19.45 0.03 11.66
N GLY A 136 -19.99 0.99 12.41
CA GLY A 136 -19.74 2.42 12.17
C GLY A 136 -18.25 2.77 12.29
N ALA A 137 -17.58 2.28 13.33
CA ALA A 137 -16.13 2.46 13.50
C ALA A 137 -15.33 1.81 12.36
N TRP A 138 -15.72 0.60 11.94
CA TRP A 138 -15.10 -0.10 10.81
C TRP A 138 -15.29 0.68 9.50
N VAL A 139 -16.51 1.10 9.17
CA VAL A 139 -16.78 1.89 7.95
C VAL A 139 -15.94 3.17 7.94
N LEU A 140 -15.90 3.91 9.05
CA LEU A 140 -15.14 5.14 9.15
C LEU A 140 -13.64 4.90 8.95
N LEU A 141 -13.05 3.92 9.65
CA LEU A 141 -11.61 3.69 9.66
C LEU A 141 -11.08 2.94 8.43
N VAL A 142 -11.88 2.06 7.85
CA VAL A 142 -11.47 1.14 6.78
C VAL A 142 -11.96 1.59 5.42
N ALA A 143 -13.23 1.95 5.29
CA ALA A 143 -13.81 2.27 3.98
C ALA A 143 -13.71 3.76 3.65
N VAL A 144 -14.03 4.62 4.62
CA VAL A 144 -14.11 6.07 4.42
C VAL A 144 -12.72 6.71 4.53
N TYR A 145 -11.95 6.35 5.57
CA TYR A 145 -10.66 6.98 5.85
C TYR A 145 -9.66 6.98 4.67
N PRO A 146 -9.40 5.87 3.96
CA PRO A 146 -8.43 5.88 2.86
C PRO A 146 -8.83 6.86 1.75
N ASN A 147 -10.12 6.94 1.44
CA ASN A 147 -10.65 7.86 0.44
C ASN A 147 -10.58 9.33 0.92
N LEU A 148 -10.86 9.58 2.20
CA LEU A 148 -10.72 10.90 2.80
C LEU A 148 -9.28 11.41 2.74
N THR A 149 -8.28 10.55 3.00
CA THR A 149 -6.87 10.99 2.97
C THR A 149 -6.46 11.54 1.61
N LEU A 150 -6.88 10.87 0.52
CA LEU A 150 -6.60 11.33 -0.84
C LEU A 150 -7.32 12.65 -1.15
N TRP A 151 -8.59 12.76 -0.75
CA TRP A 151 -9.39 13.97 -0.95
C TRP A 151 -8.80 15.17 -0.21
N ILE A 152 -8.42 15.01 1.06
CA ILE A 152 -7.74 16.04 1.86
C ILE A 152 -6.42 16.43 1.19
N ALA A 153 -5.66 15.46 0.67
CA ALA A 153 -4.39 15.74 0.02
C ALA A 153 -4.56 16.54 -1.29
N GLN A 154 -5.58 16.21 -2.10
CA GLN A 154 -5.91 16.95 -3.32
C GLN A 154 -6.34 18.38 -3.04
N TRP A 155 -7.13 18.57 -1.98
CA TRP A 155 -7.63 19.89 -1.60
C TRP A 155 -6.51 20.82 -1.12
N GLN A 156 -5.55 20.31 -0.33
CA GLN A 156 -4.44 21.12 0.17
C GLN A 156 -3.36 21.39 -0.89
N ARG A 157 -3.11 20.44 -1.79
CA ARG A 157 -2.06 20.53 -2.82
C ARG A 157 -2.64 20.24 -4.20
N PRO A 158 -3.35 21.20 -4.81
CA PRO A 158 -3.86 21.03 -6.15
C PRO A 158 -2.71 20.92 -7.15
N VAL A 159 -2.77 19.90 -8.00
CA VAL A 159 -1.79 19.71 -9.08
C VAL A 159 -2.15 20.63 -10.24
N PRO A 160 -1.23 21.48 -10.74
CA PRO A 160 -1.53 22.42 -11.82
C PRO A 160 -1.98 21.70 -13.09
N VAL A 161 -3.13 22.13 -13.64
CA VAL A 161 -3.90 21.42 -14.67
C VAL A 161 -3.47 21.81 -16.09
N THR A 162 -2.18 21.69 -16.42
CA THR A 162 -1.75 21.75 -17.83
C THR A 162 -1.94 20.35 -18.44
N ARG A 163 -2.91 20.20 -19.37
CA ARG A 163 -3.26 18.91 -20.01
C ARG A 163 -2.04 18.19 -20.61
N GLU A 164 -1.06 18.93 -21.11
CA GLU A 164 0.19 18.42 -21.67
C GLU A 164 1.22 18.02 -20.61
N ALA A 165 1.23 18.69 -19.45
CA ALA A 165 2.09 18.31 -18.32
C ALA A 165 1.52 17.15 -17.49
N LEU A 166 0.19 16.93 -17.57
CA LEU A 166 -0.53 15.88 -16.85
C LEU A 166 -0.69 14.56 -17.63
N SER A 167 -0.35 14.53 -18.92
CA SER A 167 -0.31 13.27 -19.66
C SER A 167 0.68 12.31 -18.98
N SER A 168 0.37 11.01 -18.92
CA SER A 168 1.27 10.02 -18.32
C SER A 168 2.67 10.07 -18.96
N GLU A 169 2.70 10.34 -20.27
CA GLU A 169 3.92 10.58 -21.06
C GLU A 169 4.68 11.83 -20.62
N GLY A 170 3.98 12.94 -20.29
CA GLY A 170 4.56 14.21 -19.86
C GLY A 170 4.98 14.24 -18.37
N VAL A 171 4.20 13.63 -17.48
CA VAL A 171 4.49 13.53 -16.04
C VAL A 171 5.72 12.64 -15.79
N PHE A 172 5.78 11.51 -16.49
CA PHE A 172 6.87 10.55 -16.33
C PHE A 172 8.03 10.83 -17.28
N GLY A 173 7.84 11.63 -18.33
CA GLY A 173 8.91 12.07 -19.23
C GLY A 173 9.50 10.94 -20.06
N LEU A 174 8.73 9.87 -20.27
CA LEU A 174 9.11 8.69 -21.06
C LEU A 174 8.56 8.76 -22.49
N ALA A 175 8.18 9.95 -22.95
CA ALA A 175 7.68 10.17 -24.29
C ALA A 175 8.75 9.80 -25.33
N LEU A 176 8.57 8.64 -25.96
CA LEU A 176 9.25 8.22 -27.19
C LEU A 176 8.58 8.83 -28.45
N SER A 177 7.60 9.72 -28.28
CA SER A 177 6.86 10.31 -29.38
C SER A 177 7.76 11.23 -30.21
N ASP A 178 7.53 11.19 -31.53
CA ASP A 178 8.18 12.03 -32.53
C ASP A 178 8.27 13.45 -32.01
N ARG A 179 9.51 13.90 -31.76
CA ARG A 179 9.82 15.28 -31.45
C ARG A 179 9.49 16.10 -32.68
N GLN A 180 8.27 16.59 -32.76
CA GLN A 180 8.00 17.78 -33.52
C GLN A 180 8.86 18.89 -32.88
N GLU A 181 9.75 19.52 -33.65
CA GLU A 181 10.63 20.60 -33.18
C GLU A 181 9.76 21.78 -32.69
N LEU A 182 9.38 21.73 -31.42
CA LEU A 182 8.69 22.81 -30.75
C LEU A 182 9.66 23.99 -30.61
N PRO A 183 9.18 25.25 -30.71
CA PRO A 183 10.01 26.41 -30.42
C PRO A 183 10.69 26.29 -29.05
N HIS A 184 11.95 26.68 -28.95
CA HIS A 184 12.79 26.49 -27.77
C HIS A 184 12.21 27.12 -26.49
N GLU A 185 11.40 28.17 -26.63
CA GLU A 185 10.67 28.81 -25.53
C GLU A 185 9.53 27.92 -24.99
N THR A 186 8.76 27.29 -25.89
CA THR A 186 7.69 26.35 -25.55
C THR A 186 8.23 25.09 -24.87
N GLU A 187 9.39 24.60 -25.31
CA GLU A 187 10.07 23.46 -24.67
C GLU A 187 10.48 23.77 -23.23
N LYS A 188 11.05 24.96 -22.98
CA LYS A 188 11.42 25.41 -21.64
C LYS A 188 10.20 25.59 -20.73
N MET A 189 9.13 26.22 -21.24
CA MET A 189 7.88 26.38 -20.50
C MET A 189 7.26 25.02 -20.13
N LEU A 190 7.24 24.07 -21.07
CA LEU A 190 6.71 22.73 -20.84
C LEU A 190 7.56 21.94 -19.83
N ALA A 191 8.88 22.06 -19.90
CA ALA A 191 9.80 21.45 -18.94
C ALA A 191 9.57 21.99 -17.51
N GLN A 192 9.42 23.32 -17.36
CA GLN A 192 9.10 23.94 -16.07
C GLN A 192 7.73 23.51 -15.56
N ALA A 193 6.70 23.47 -16.42
CA ALA A 193 5.37 23.02 -16.04
C ALA A 193 5.35 21.54 -15.59
N ARG A 194 6.12 20.66 -16.26
CA ARG A 194 6.29 19.26 -15.86
C ARG A 194 6.97 19.12 -14.51
N GLU A 195 8.01 19.90 -14.26
CA GLU A 195 8.71 19.89 -12.97
C GLU A 195 7.81 20.37 -11.83
N GLN A 196 7.05 21.45 -12.05
CA GLN A 196 6.07 21.94 -11.10
C GLN A 196 4.96 20.91 -10.82
N ALA A 197 4.44 20.25 -11.86
CA ALA A 197 3.44 19.20 -11.72
C ALA A 197 3.98 17.98 -10.97
N LEU A 198 5.22 17.57 -11.24
CA LEU A 198 5.89 16.49 -10.52
C LEU A 198 6.08 16.83 -9.04
N ASN A 199 6.61 18.03 -8.74
CA ASN A 199 6.80 18.50 -7.37
C ASN A 199 5.47 18.58 -6.61
N ALA A 200 4.41 19.09 -7.24
CA ALA A 200 3.07 19.12 -6.66
C ALA A 200 2.53 17.70 -6.36
N LYS A 201 2.70 16.74 -7.28
CA LYS A 201 2.31 15.34 -7.06
C LYS A 201 3.09 14.67 -5.94
N LEU A 202 4.40 14.90 -5.85
CA LEU A 202 5.22 14.38 -4.74
C LEU A 202 4.80 14.99 -3.41
N ALA A 203 4.54 16.29 -3.40
CA ALA A 203 4.08 17.04 -2.26
C ALA A 203 2.71 16.53 -1.77
N GLN A 204 1.80 16.21 -2.69
CA GLN A 204 0.51 15.57 -2.39
C GLN A 204 0.70 14.14 -1.85
N GLY A 205 1.62 13.36 -2.44
CA GLY A 205 1.96 12.01 -2.00
C GLY A 205 2.48 11.98 -0.56
N GLN A 206 3.40 12.86 -0.19
CA GLN A 206 3.95 12.96 1.17
C GLN A 206 2.87 13.26 2.22
N LEU A 207 1.93 14.16 1.89
CA LEU A 207 0.82 14.49 2.77
C LEU A 207 -0.12 13.28 2.93
N ASN A 208 -0.47 12.63 1.83
CA ASN A 208 -1.26 11.40 1.85
C ASN A 208 -0.59 10.31 2.69
N ASP A 209 0.73 10.12 2.52
CA ASP A 209 1.51 9.13 3.25
C ASP A 209 1.56 9.38 4.76
N SER A 210 1.57 10.65 5.18
CA SER A 210 1.46 11.03 6.60
C SER A 210 0.07 10.75 7.16
N LEU A 211 -0.97 11.02 6.36
CA LEU A 211 -2.36 10.75 6.75
C LEU A 211 -2.66 9.25 6.84
N LYS A 212 -2.02 8.40 6.02
CA LYS A 212 -2.18 6.94 6.11
C LYS A 212 -1.82 6.37 7.49
N LEU A 213 -1.00 7.07 8.29
CA LEU A 213 -0.59 6.64 9.62
C LEU A 213 -1.74 6.62 10.65
N LEU A 214 -2.84 7.34 10.43
CA LEU A 214 -3.95 7.40 11.41
C LEU A 214 -5.02 6.32 11.19
N SER A 215 -4.81 5.37 10.27
CA SER A 215 -5.65 4.17 10.16
C SER A 215 -4.78 2.92 10.12
N PRO A 216 -5.13 1.85 10.87
CA PRO A 216 -4.42 0.58 10.81
C PRO A 216 -4.39 0.00 9.40
N VAL A 217 -5.52 0.06 8.68
CA VAL A 217 -5.62 -0.51 7.32
C VAL A 217 -4.80 0.31 6.34
N SER A 218 -4.88 1.65 6.40
CA SER A 218 -4.07 2.52 5.54
C SER A 218 -2.56 2.38 5.80
N SER A 219 -2.17 2.18 7.06
CA SER A 219 -0.79 1.90 7.45
C SER A 219 -0.29 0.57 6.89
N PHE A 220 -1.12 -0.48 6.94
CA PHE A 220 -0.83 -1.76 6.31
C PHE A 220 -0.68 -1.65 4.79
N LEU A 221 -1.60 -0.97 4.11
CA LEU A 221 -1.54 -0.79 2.66
C LEU A 221 -0.28 -0.04 2.23
N ALA A 222 0.14 0.98 3.00
CA ALA A 222 1.41 1.67 2.77
C ALA A 222 2.61 0.73 2.94
N LEU A 223 2.63 -0.09 3.99
CA LEU A 223 3.68 -1.11 4.22
C LEU A 223 3.77 -2.10 3.07
N ALA A 224 2.62 -2.63 2.64
CA ALA A 224 2.54 -3.57 1.53
C ALA A 224 3.11 -2.95 0.25
N GLN A 225 2.76 -1.69 -0.07
CA GLN A 225 3.29 -0.96 -1.23
C GLN A 225 4.81 -0.74 -1.15
N ILE A 226 5.33 -0.31 0.00
CA ILE A 226 6.77 -0.06 0.20
C ILE A 226 7.58 -1.36 0.09
N LEU A 227 7.10 -2.44 0.71
CA LEU A 227 7.78 -3.73 0.70
C LEU A 227 7.70 -4.41 -0.67
N ALA A 228 6.57 -4.28 -1.36
CA ALA A 228 6.37 -4.76 -2.73
C ALA A 228 7.08 -3.89 -3.79
N ARG A 229 7.66 -2.74 -3.42
CA ARG A 229 8.29 -1.76 -4.32
C ARG A 229 7.30 -1.20 -5.36
N THR A 230 6.04 -1.05 -4.98
CA THR A 230 4.96 -0.46 -5.80
C THR A 230 4.50 0.90 -5.28
N ASP A 231 5.23 1.45 -4.31
CA ASP A 231 4.97 2.79 -3.78
C ASP A 231 5.41 3.91 -4.75
N VAL A 232 4.95 5.13 -4.50
CA VAL A 232 5.22 6.32 -5.34
C VAL A 232 6.72 6.59 -5.48
N THR A 233 7.53 6.29 -4.46
CA THR A 233 8.98 6.51 -4.54
C THR A 233 9.64 5.46 -5.41
N ALA A 234 9.25 4.18 -5.32
CA ALA A 234 9.73 3.15 -6.23
C ALA A 234 9.41 3.48 -7.70
N GLN A 235 8.21 4.00 -7.95
CA GLN A 235 7.85 4.49 -9.29
C GLN A 235 8.74 5.65 -9.73
N ARG A 236 8.98 6.63 -8.85
CA ARG A 236 9.89 7.76 -9.13
C ARG A 236 11.30 7.28 -9.46
N ASP A 237 11.86 6.38 -8.68
CA ASP A 237 13.22 5.87 -8.87
C ASP A 237 13.35 5.12 -10.21
N PHE A 238 12.33 4.34 -10.57
CA PHE A 238 12.25 3.71 -11.88
C PHE A 238 12.30 4.74 -13.03
N ILE A 239 11.53 5.83 -12.91
CA ILE A 239 11.52 6.89 -13.93
C ILE A 239 12.87 7.58 -14.03
N VAL A 240 13.51 7.87 -12.90
CA VAL A 240 14.83 8.51 -12.88
C VAL A 240 15.87 7.61 -13.56
N GLN A 241 15.88 6.31 -13.24
CA GLN A 241 16.77 5.34 -13.89
C GLN A 241 16.51 5.21 -15.39
N ALA A 242 15.23 5.20 -15.80
CA ALA A 242 14.85 5.16 -17.21
C ALA A 242 15.32 6.41 -17.97
N ARG A 243 15.22 7.61 -17.38
CA ARG A 243 15.76 8.85 -17.99
C ARG A 243 17.28 8.83 -18.12
N GLN A 244 17.98 8.34 -17.10
CA GLN A 244 19.44 8.18 -17.15
C GLN A 244 19.88 7.18 -18.23
N LEU A 245 19.09 6.13 -18.45
CA LEU A 245 19.32 5.19 -19.54
C LEU A 245 19.09 5.86 -20.91
N ASP A 246 17.99 6.60 -21.07
CA ASP A 246 17.70 7.35 -22.31
C ASP A 246 18.83 8.35 -22.63
N GLN A 247 19.33 9.07 -21.63
CA GLN A 247 20.46 10.00 -21.80
C GLN A 247 21.74 9.29 -22.26
N ARG A 248 22.09 8.15 -21.64
CA ARG A 248 23.25 7.34 -22.05
C ARG A 248 23.07 6.78 -23.45
N PHE A 249 21.87 6.33 -23.78
CA PHE A 249 21.53 5.83 -25.12
C PHE A 249 21.69 6.93 -26.18
N ARG A 250 21.23 8.16 -25.89
CA ARG A 250 21.43 9.31 -26.79
C ARG A 250 22.90 9.68 -26.99
N GLN A 251 23.68 9.72 -25.91
CA GLN A 251 25.12 10.00 -25.99
C GLN A 251 25.83 8.98 -26.86
N TRP A 252 25.52 7.69 -26.66
CA TRP A 252 26.02 6.61 -27.49
C TRP A 252 25.59 6.77 -28.96
N GLN A 253 24.33 7.12 -29.21
CA GLN A 253 23.82 7.35 -30.57
C GLN A 253 24.54 8.53 -31.25
N GLU A 254 24.74 9.65 -30.56
CA GLU A 254 25.48 10.80 -31.07
C GLU A 254 26.94 10.47 -31.39
N GLU A 255 27.60 9.69 -30.53
CA GLU A 255 28.97 9.24 -30.75
C GLU A 255 29.09 8.36 -32.00
N LYS A 256 28.15 7.42 -32.19
CA LYS A 256 28.10 6.59 -33.41
C LYS A 256 27.79 7.39 -34.66
N LEU A 257 26.89 8.38 -34.59
CA LEU A 257 26.60 9.27 -35.71
C LEU A 257 27.82 10.13 -36.10
N ARG A 258 28.61 10.59 -35.13
CA ARG A 258 29.88 11.29 -35.40
C ARG A 258 30.92 10.37 -36.06
N GLN A 259 30.97 9.11 -35.66
CA GLN A 259 31.86 8.11 -36.24
C GLN A 259 31.45 7.74 -37.68
N TYR A 260 30.14 7.71 -37.96
CA TYR A 260 29.57 7.34 -39.26
C TYR A 260 28.56 8.38 -39.77
N PRO A 261 29.01 9.56 -40.24
CA PRO A 261 28.13 10.67 -40.62
C PRO A 261 27.18 10.37 -41.79
N GLU A 262 27.46 9.34 -42.62
CA GLU A 262 26.55 8.95 -43.73
C GLU A 262 25.35 8.07 -43.28
N ARG A 263 25.28 7.68 -42.00
CA ARG A 263 24.33 6.68 -41.47
C ARG A 263 23.21 7.29 -40.62
N GLU A 264 22.71 8.45 -41.01
CA GLU A 264 21.92 9.32 -40.11
C GLU A 264 20.53 8.80 -39.70
N SER A 265 19.93 7.86 -40.44
CA SER A 265 18.50 7.55 -40.19
C SER A 265 18.00 6.16 -40.61
N TYR A 266 18.76 5.37 -41.35
CA TYR A 266 18.31 4.05 -41.81
C TYR A 266 19.49 3.14 -42.11
N TYR A 267 19.32 1.84 -41.91
CA TYR A 267 20.34 0.85 -42.18
C TYR A 267 20.31 0.40 -43.66
N LYS A 268 21.46 0.41 -44.35
CA LYS A 268 21.65 -0.28 -45.63
C LYS A 268 22.50 -1.53 -45.44
N PRO A 269 22.07 -2.71 -45.94
CA PRO A 269 22.86 -3.95 -45.85
C PRO A 269 24.27 -3.85 -46.45
N SER A 270 24.51 -2.94 -47.40
CA SER A 270 25.81 -2.67 -48.02
C SER A 270 26.85 -2.08 -47.06
N TRP A 271 26.45 -1.59 -45.89
CA TRP A 271 27.33 -0.93 -44.92
C TRP A 271 27.98 -1.89 -43.91
N GLY A 272 27.69 -3.20 -44.02
CA GLY A 272 28.11 -4.21 -43.04
C GLY A 272 27.18 -4.27 -41.83
N PRO A 273 27.47 -5.15 -40.85
CA PRO A 273 26.63 -5.33 -39.67
C PRO A 273 26.49 -4.03 -38.86
N LEU A 274 25.35 -3.87 -38.18
CA LEU A 274 25.12 -2.73 -37.30
C LEU A 274 26.12 -2.76 -36.14
N ASP A 275 26.87 -1.69 -35.98
CA ASP A 275 27.81 -1.53 -34.87
C ASP A 275 27.01 -1.29 -33.57
N THR A 276 26.89 -2.34 -32.75
CA THR A 276 26.21 -2.30 -31.45
C THR A 276 27.20 -2.17 -30.29
N ASP A 277 28.47 -1.91 -30.57
CA ASP A 277 29.48 -1.82 -29.53
C ASP A 277 29.21 -0.60 -28.63
N GLY A 278 29.21 -0.84 -27.31
CA GLY A 278 28.93 0.18 -26.32
C GLY A 278 27.44 0.49 -26.10
N LEU A 279 26.51 -0.25 -26.74
CA LEU A 279 25.08 -0.07 -26.54
C LEU A 279 24.74 -0.23 -25.03
N PRO A 280 24.18 0.81 -24.37
CA PRO A 280 23.88 0.73 -22.95
C PRO A 280 22.77 -0.29 -22.70
N ALA A 281 23.09 -1.33 -21.93
CA ALA A 281 22.12 -2.35 -21.57
C ALA A 281 21.10 -1.79 -20.55
N PRO A 282 19.79 -2.07 -20.72
CA PRO A 282 18.79 -1.73 -19.71
C PRO A 282 19.02 -2.57 -18.45
N GLN A 283 19.54 -1.94 -17.39
CA GLN A 283 19.70 -2.55 -16.08
C GLN A 283 18.89 -1.75 -15.07
N PHE A 284 17.90 -2.39 -14.45
CA PHE A 284 17.11 -1.80 -13.37
C PHE A 284 17.73 -2.20 -12.03
N ALA A 285 18.11 -1.20 -11.23
CA ALA A 285 18.59 -1.40 -9.87
C ALA A 285 17.39 -1.26 -8.89
N PRO A 286 16.85 -2.38 -8.36
CA PRO A 286 15.71 -2.30 -7.47
C PRO A 286 16.10 -1.73 -6.10
N ILE A 287 15.15 -1.08 -5.42
CA ILE A 287 15.38 -0.51 -4.08
C ILE A 287 15.76 -1.62 -3.10
N PRO A 288 16.93 -1.55 -2.42
CA PRO A 288 17.37 -2.59 -1.49
C PRO A 288 16.46 -2.70 -0.26
N LEU A 289 16.43 -3.88 0.36
CA LEU A 289 15.56 -4.17 1.51
C LEU A 289 15.72 -3.20 2.66
N VAL A 290 16.95 -2.87 3.01
CA VAL A 290 17.27 -1.98 4.15
C VAL A 290 16.56 -0.62 4.01
N ILE A 291 16.53 -0.06 2.79
CA ILE A 291 15.86 1.22 2.52
C ILE A 291 14.33 1.05 2.65
N SER A 292 13.77 -0.04 2.11
CA SER A 292 12.35 -0.34 2.29
C SER A 292 11.97 -0.50 3.77
N LEU A 293 12.79 -1.18 4.57
CA LEU A 293 12.56 -1.36 6.01
C LEU A 293 12.58 -0.03 6.76
N HIS A 294 13.59 0.81 6.52
CA HIS A 294 13.65 2.12 7.17
C HIS A 294 12.41 2.96 6.84
N ARG A 295 11.95 2.94 5.59
CA ARG A 295 10.75 3.68 5.16
C ARG A 295 9.46 3.08 5.73
N ALA A 296 9.45 1.78 6.02
CA ALA A 296 8.34 1.06 6.63
C ALA A 296 8.17 1.32 8.15
N LEU A 297 9.25 1.69 8.85
CA LEU A 297 9.26 1.91 10.31
C LEU A 297 8.10 2.77 10.86
N PRO A 298 7.77 3.96 10.32
CA PRO A 298 6.69 4.77 10.89
C PRO A 298 5.34 4.07 10.85
N TYR A 299 5.08 3.26 9.82
CA TYR A 299 3.83 2.51 9.67
C TYR A 299 3.77 1.27 10.58
N TRP A 300 4.89 0.59 10.81
CA TRP A 300 4.94 -0.42 11.87
C TRP A 300 4.75 0.19 13.25
N GLY A 301 5.38 1.35 13.49
CA GLY A 301 5.19 2.13 14.71
C GLY A 301 3.72 2.47 14.93
N SER A 302 3.02 2.99 13.92
CA SER A 302 1.58 3.29 14.03
C SER A 302 0.74 2.06 14.35
N LEU A 303 1.01 0.92 13.68
CA LEU A 303 0.31 -0.33 13.93
C LEU A 303 0.52 -0.86 15.36
N VAL A 304 1.75 -0.78 15.89
CA VAL A 304 2.04 -1.15 17.28
C VAL A 304 1.30 -0.21 18.25
N VAL A 305 1.32 1.09 17.98
CA VAL A 305 0.61 2.09 18.80
C VAL A 305 -0.90 1.81 18.81
N PHE A 306 -1.52 1.50 17.67
CA PHE A 306 -2.94 1.12 17.62
C PHE A 306 -3.23 -0.12 18.45
N ASN A 307 -2.39 -1.15 18.34
CA ASN A 307 -2.53 -2.36 19.16
C ASN A 307 -2.46 -2.04 20.65
N LEU A 308 -1.49 -1.23 21.09
CA LEU A 308 -1.35 -0.84 22.49
C LEU A 308 -2.55 -0.02 22.98
N ILE A 309 -3.01 0.96 22.20
CA ILE A 309 -4.16 1.82 22.55
C ILE A 309 -5.43 0.99 22.67
N PHE A 310 -5.75 0.19 21.64
CA PHE A 310 -6.99 -0.61 21.64
C PHE A 310 -6.95 -1.73 22.67
N CYS A 311 -5.80 -2.39 22.86
CA CYS A 311 -5.62 -3.36 23.94
C CYS A 311 -5.85 -2.71 25.31
N SER A 312 -5.19 -1.58 25.59
CA SER A 312 -5.33 -0.87 26.87
C SER A 312 -6.77 -0.41 27.10
N LEU A 313 -7.44 0.09 26.05
CA LEU A 313 -8.85 0.50 26.11
C LEU A 313 -9.76 -0.70 26.41
N ALA A 314 -9.56 -1.83 25.74
CA ALA A 314 -10.34 -3.05 25.96
C ALA A 314 -10.22 -3.52 27.41
N PHE A 315 -8.99 -3.59 27.93
CA PHE A 315 -8.74 -3.97 29.33
C PHE A 315 -9.33 -2.97 30.32
N ALA A 316 -9.24 -1.66 30.05
CA ALA A 316 -9.82 -0.63 30.91
C ALA A 316 -11.36 -0.72 30.95
N LEU A 317 -12.01 -0.98 29.82
CA LEU A 317 -13.45 -1.17 29.73
C LEU A 317 -13.90 -2.42 30.51
N LEU A 318 -13.14 -3.52 30.42
CA LEU A 318 -13.44 -4.73 31.18
C LEU A 318 -13.13 -4.59 32.68
N ALA A 319 -12.13 -3.80 33.06
CA ALA A 319 -11.82 -3.52 34.47
C ALA A 319 -12.92 -2.68 35.13
N ARG A 320 -13.51 -1.73 34.40
CA ARG A 320 -14.67 -0.93 34.85
C ARG A 320 -15.97 -1.73 34.93
N TYR A 321 -16.00 -2.96 34.39
CA TYR A 321 -17.14 -3.85 34.52
C TYR A 321 -17.20 -4.43 35.94
N ASP A 322 -18.05 -3.86 36.78
CA ASP A 322 -18.28 -4.34 38.14
C ASP A 322 -19.52 -5.25 38.17
N VAL A 323 -19.30 -6.54 38.44
CA VAL A 323 -20.32 -7.61 38.43
C VAL A 323 -21.32 -7.45 39.58
N ARG A 324 -21.10 -6.51 40.51
CA ARG A 324 -21.84 -6.39 41.77
C ARG A 324 -23.14 -5.59 41.71
N PHE A 325 -23.47 -4.93 40.59
CA PHE A 325 -24.66 -4.06 40.49
C PHE A 325 -25.43 -4.22 39.18
N ASN A 326 -25.79 -5.46 38.83
CA ASN A 326 -26.85 -5.73 37.86
C ASN A 326 -27.58 -7.01 38.25
#